data_AF-A0A9D3BDC2-F1
#
_entry.id   AF-A0A9D3BDC2-F1
#
_cell.length_a   1.000
_cell.length_b   1.000
_cell.length_c   1.000
_cell.angle_alpha   90.00
_cell.angle_beta   90.00
_cell.angle_gamma   90.00
#
_symmetry.space_group_name_H-M   'P 1'
#
loop_
_entity.id
_entity.type
_entity.pdbx_description
1 polymer ?
#
loop_
_entity_poly.entity_id
_entity_poly.type
_entity_poly.pdbx_seq_one_letter_code
_entity_poly.pdbx_strand_id
1 'polypeptide(L)'
;MKLKQRLVVLCAVLLLLGLAKIFLLDGGEGSAASRRDLRAFRKMEAGLSLPRGAHLTHTLQSPWEIASQWVGPREVYPEETPELAAVLTSLSSVRIERADVGYKGTQLKALLVLDGGQKVVFKPKRYSRDYVVEGEPYAGYDRHNAEVAAFHLDRILGFRRAPLVVGRYVNLRTEIKPVATDQLLNTFLMQGNNTCFYGKCYYCRETEPACAEGEMMEGSLTLWLPDVWPLQKHRHPWGRTYREGKLARWEYDESYCEAVKKMPPYDAGPRLMDVIDTAIFDYLIGNADRHHYESFQDDGGASMLILLDNAK
;
A
#
# COMPACT_ATOMS: atom_id res chain seq x y z
N MET A 1 -23.22 -16.44 -64.78
CA MET A 1 -24.23 -15.63 -64.05
C MET A 1 -24.65 -14.44 -64.88
N LYS A 2 -25.96 -14.22 -65.03
CA LYS A 2 -26.51 -13.00 -65.67
C LYS A 2 -26.17 -11.78 -64.79
N LEU A 3 -26.07 -10.57 -65.37
CA LEU A 3 -25.72 -9.33 -64.66
C LEU A 3 -26.53 -9.13 -63.35
N LYS A 4 -27.83 -9.47 -63.40
CA LYS A 4 -28.72 -9.44 -62.22
C LYS A 4 -28.25 -10.34 -61.07
N GLN A 5 -27.75 -11.54 -61.35
CA GLN A 5 -27.21 -12.43 -60.32
C GLN A 5 -25.91 -11.91 -59.71
N ARG A 6 -25.04 -11.26 -60.51
CA ARG A 6 -23.81 -10.64 -60.01
C ARG A 6 -24.11 -9.48 -59.06
N LEU A 7 -25.12 -8.67 -59.39
CA LEU A 7 -25.58 -7.57 -58.55
C LEU A 7 -26.13 -8.07 -57.21
N VAL A 8 -26.95 -9.12 -57.23
CA VAL A 8 -27.50 -9.72 -56.00
C VAL A 8 -26.40 -10.28 -55.09
N VAL A 9 -25.40 -10.97 -55.65
CA VAL A 9 -24.27 -11.49 -54.88
C VAL A 9 -23.43 -10.34 -54.32
N LEU A 10 -23.17 -9.29 -55.10
CA LEU A 10 -22.43 -8.11 -54.62
C LEU A 10 -23.16 -7.40 -53.48
N CYS A 11 -24.48 -7.21 -53.59
CA CYS A 11 -25.30 -6.65 -52.53
C CYS A 11 -25.27 -7.52 -51.27
N ALA A 12 -25.38 -8.84 -51.40
CA ALA A 12 -25.30 -9.76 -50.26
C ALA A 12 -23.93 -9.71 -49.56
N VAL A 13 -22.84 -9.66 -50.33
CA VAL A 13 -21.48 -9.54 -49.78
C VAL A 13 -21.28 -8.18 -49.09
N LEU A 14 -21.73 -7.08 -49.69
CA LEU A 14 -21.65 -5.75 -49.07
C LEU A 14 -22.49 -5.66 -47.80
N LEU A 15 -23.65 -6.31 -47.76
CA LEU A 15 -24.51 -6.35 -46.58
C LEU A 15 -23.88 -7.19 -45.46
N LEU A 16 -23.27 -8.34 -45.81
CA LEU A 16 -22.51 -9.16 -44.86
C LEU A 16 -21.27 -8.43 -44.34
N LEU A 17 -20.54 -7.69 -45.19
CA LEU A 17 -19.40 -6.87 -44.77
C LEU A 17 -19.84 -5.69 -43.90
N GLY A 18 -20.98 -5.06 -44.21
CA GLY A 18 -21.58 -4.02 -43.37
C GLY A 18 -21.99 -4.55 -42.00
N LEU A 19 -22.64 -5.72 -41.95
CA LEU A 19 -22.99 -6.40 -40.70
C LEU A 19 -21.73 -6.82 -39.94
N ALA A 20 -20.73 -7.40 -40.61
CA ALA A 20 -19.45 -7.75 -39.98
C ALA A 20 -18.74 -6.51 -39.42
N LYS A 21 -18.78 -5.37 -40.12
CA LYS A 21 -18.24 -4.12 -39.60
C LYS A 21 -19.00 -3.67 -38.35
N ILE A 22 -20.34 -3.69 -38.36
CA ILE A 22 -21.18 -3.28 -37.21
C ILE A 22 -21.05 -4.22 -36.01
N PHE A 23 -20.86 -5.53 -36.23
CA PHE A 23 -20.83 -6.52 -35.15
C PHE A 23 -19.43 -6.92 -34.68
N LEU A 24 -18.40 -6.77 -35.53
CA LEU A 24 -17.02 -7.21 -35.23
C LEU A 24 -16.01 -6.05 -35.11
N LEU A 25 -16.22 -4.91 -35.78
CA LEU A 25 -15.20 -3.84 -35.87
C LEU A 25 -15.64 -2.54 -35.21
N ASP A 26 -16.83 -2.04 -35.55
CA ASP A 26 -17.48 -0.90 -34.91
C ASP A 26 -18.35 -1.45 -33.78
N GLY A 27 -17.72 -1.87 -32.68
CA GLY A 27 -18.40 -2.27 -31.45
C GLY A 27 -19.29 -1.15 -30.91
N GLY A 28 -20.49 -1.02 -31.47
CA GLY A 28 -21.53 -0.11 -31.02
C GLY A 28 -21.83 -0.40 -29.56
N GLU A 29 -21.64 0.61 -28.71
CA GLU A 29 -22.03 0.66 -27.30
C GLU A 29 -22.02 -0.69 -26.58
N GLY A 30 -20.81 -1.25 -26.43
CA GLY A 30 -20.47 -2.23 -25.42
C GLY A 30 -21.19 -3.58 -25.53
N SER A 31 -20.43 -4.60 -25.94
CA SER A 31 -20.72 -6.01 -25.62
C SER A 31 -21.27 -6.16 -24.20
N ALA A 32 -22.13 -7.16 -23.95
CA ALA A 32 -22.63 -7.45 -22.61
C ALA A 32 -21.50 -7.59 -21.57
N ALA A 33 -20.29 -8.00 -22.00
CA ALA A 33 -19.07 -7.97 -21.20
C ALA A 33 -18.69 -6.53 -20.81
N SER A 34 -18.51 -5.62 -21.77
CA SER A 34 -18.21 -4.20 -21.54
C SER A 34 -19.25 -3.50 -20.66
N ARG A 35 -20.55 -3.83 -20.79
CA ARG A 35 -21.60 -3.29 -19.90
C ARG A 35 -21.53 -3.85 -18.48
N ARG A 36 -21.12 -5.11 -18.30
CA ARG A 36 -20.87 -5.70 -16.97
C ARG A 36 -19.63 -5.09 -16.34
N ASP A 37 -18.56 -4.90 -17.11
CA ASP A 37 -17.32 -4.27 -16.66
C ASP A 37 -17.57 -2.82 -16.23
N LEU A 38 -18.34 -2.05 -17.00
CA LEU A 38 -18.71 -0.69 -16.63
C LEU A 38 -19.58 -0.63 -15.35
N ARG A 39 -20.49 -1.59 -15.15
CA ARG A 39 -21.28 -1.67 -13.91
C ARG A 39 -20.40 -2.04 -12.72
N ALA A 40 -19.50 -3.00 -12.88
CA ALA A 40 -18.55 -3.40 -11.84
C ALA A 40 -17.64 -2.23 -11.47
N PHE A 41 -17.12 -1.52 -12.46
CA PHE A 41 -16.31 -0.32 -12.28
C PHE A 41 -17.07 0.78 -11.52
N ARG A 42 -18.30 1.09 -11.92
CA ARG A 42 -19.13 2.08 -11.21
C ARG A 42 -19.47 1.66 -9.78
N LYS A 43 -19.70 0.36 -9.54
CA LYS A 43 -19.92 -0.17 -8.18
C LYS A 43 -18.67 0.02 -7.33
N MET A 44 -17.50 -0.31 -7.87
CA MET A 44 -16.21 -0.09 -7.21
C MET A 44 -16.00 1.39 -6.92
N GLU A 45 -16.15 2.29 -7.90
CA GLU A 45 -16.02 3.74 -7.69
C GLU A 45 -16.95 4.26 -6.60
N ALA A 46 -18.21 3.82 -6.58
CA ALA A 46 -19.17 4.21 -5.56
C ALA A 46 -18.74 3.75 -4.15
N GLY A 47 -18.16 2.55 -4.03
CA GLY A 47 -17.65 2.01 -2.76
C GLY A 47 -16.35 2.67 -2.27
N LEU A 48 -15.61 3.35 -3.14
CA LEU A 48 -14.38 4.03 -2.76
C LEU A 48 -14.61 5.40 -2.10
N SER A 49 -15.76 6.03 -2.35
CA SER A 49 -16.09 7.37 -1.85
C SER A 49 -16.23 7.38 -0.33
N LEU A 50 -15.48 8.27 0.33
CA LEU A 50 -15.52 8.45 1.78
C LEU A 50 -16.11 9.81 2.15
N PRO A 51 -17.11 9.88 3.05
CA PRO A 51 -17.65 11.14 3.52
C PRO A 51 -16.58 11.96 4.27
N ARG A 52 -16.51 13.26 3.98
CA ARG A 52 -15.62 14.18 4.69
C ARG A 52 -16.16 14.48 6.08
N GLY A 53 -15.27 14.59 7.07
CA GLY A 53 -15.66 14.91 8.45
C GLY A 53 -16.53 13.84 9.10
N ALA A 54 -16.35 12.59 8.71
CA ALA A 54 -17.08 11.48 9.30
C ALA A 54 -16.67 11.27 10.76
N HIS A 55 -17.65 11.01 11.61
CA HIS A 55 -17.47 10.76 13.04
C HIS A 55 -18.30 9.54 13.44
N LEU A 56 -17.83 8.82 14.46
CA LEU A 56 -18.59 7.73 15.06
C LEU A 56 -19.70 8.32 15.93
N THR A 57 -20.95 8.28 15.46
CA THR A 57 -22.10 8.87 16.17
C THR A 57 -23.00 7.84 16.86
N HIS A 58 -22.84 6.55 16.56
CA HIS A 58 -23.77 5.50 16.97
C HIS A 58 -23.12 4.31 17.69
N THR A 59 -21.92 4.49 18.23
CA THR A 59 -21.20 3.44 18.96
C THR A 59 -20.41 4.00 20.13
N LEU A 60 -20.30 3.20 21.19
CA LEU A 60 -19.41 3.47 22.32
C LEU A 60 -17.99 2.92 22.08
N GLN A 61 -17.79 2.14 21.01
CA GLN A 61 -16.49 1.61 20.65
C GLN A 61 -15.59 2.73 20.14
N SER A 62 -14.32 2.65 20.49
CA SER A 62 -13.28 3.49 19.90
C SER A 62 -13.11 3.15 18.40
N PRO A 63 -12.64 4.11 17.58
CA PRO A 63 -12.31 3.83 16.17
C PRO A 63 -11.27 2.72 16.01
N TRP A 64 -10.43 2.53 17.02
CA TRP A 64 -9.36 1.53 17.05
C TRP A 64 -9.91 0.11 17.26
N GLU A 65 -10.89 -0.04 18.14
CA GLU A 65 -11.59 -1.32 18.36
C GLU A 65 -12.35 -1.76 17.12
N ILE A 66 -13.03 -0.83 16.45
CA ILE A 66 -13.74 -1.09 15.19
C ILE A 66 -12.74 -1.59 14.13
N ALA A 67 -11.64 -0.86 13.93
CA ALA A 67 -10.62 -1.23 12.96
C ALA A 67 -9.94 -2.57 13.27
N SER A 68 -9.72 -2.87 14.56
CA SER A 68 -9.16 -4.14 15.01
C SER A 68 -10.06 -5.34 14.66
N GLN A 69 -11.38 -5.17 14.79
CA GLN A 69 -12.37 -6.22 14.51
C GLN A 69 -12.49 -6.57 13.02
N TRP A 70 -12.00 -5.69 12.13
CA TRP A 70 -12.00 -5.94 10.69
C TRP A 70 -10.92 -6.91 10.22
N VAL A 71 -9.81 -7.00 10.96
CA VAL A 71 -8.65 -7.75 10.52
C VAL A 71 -8.96 -9.25 10.56
N GLY A 72 -8.72 -9.92 9.44
CA GLY A 72 -8.88 -11.36 9.28
C GLY A 72 -7.79 -11.98 8.40
N PRO A 73 -7.80 -13.32 8.23
CA PRO A 73 -6.71 -14.04 7.53
C PRO A 73 -6.50 -13.61 6.07
N ARG A 74 -7.54 -13.07 5.42
CA ARG A 74 -7.59 -12.78 3.98
C ARG A 74 -7.94 -11.33 3.63
N GLU A 75 -8.14 -10.48 4.63
CA GLU A 75 -8.33 -9.05 4.45
C GLU A 75 -8.02 -8.29 5.76
N VAL A 76 -7.46 -7.09 5.65
CA VAL A 76 -7.20 -6.17 6.78
C VAL A 76 -8.46 -5.37 7.10
N TYR A 77 -9.26 -5.10 6.08
CA TYR A 77 -10.54 -4.41 6.19
C TYR A 77 -11.55 -4.96 5.17
N PRO A 78 -12.85 -5.01 5.50
CA PRO A 78 -13.85 -5.56 4.58
C PRO A 78 -14.09 -4.66 3.36
N GLU A 79 -14.78 -5.19 2.34
CA GLU A 79 -15.21 -4.40 1.18
C GLU A 79 -16.20 -3.30 1.60
N GLU A 80 -17.20 -3.65 2.41
CA GLU A 80 -18.16 -2.71 2.98
C GLU A 80 -17.66 -2.19 4.34
N THR A 81 -17.14 -0.97 4.35
CA THR A 81 -16.52 -0.34 5.53
C THR A 81 -17.11 1.04 5.83
N PRO A 82 -18.36 1.13 6.33
CA PRO A 82 -19.03 2.41 6.54
C PRO A 82 -18.31 3.33 7.53
N GLU A 83 -17.58 2.78 8.50
CA GLU A 83 -16.83 3.55 9.51
C GLU A 83 -15.42 3.94 9.05
N LEU A 84 -14.95 3.49 7.87
CA LEU A 84 -13.57 3.75 7.41
C LEU A 84 -13.24 5.23 7.39
N ALA A 85 -14.17 6.06 6.90
CA ALA A 85 -13.97 7.51 6.87
C ALA A 85 -13.77 8.10 8.27
N ALA A 86 -14.52 7.61 9.27
CA ALA A 86 -14.40 8.07 10.64
C ALA A 86 -13.07 7.61 11.27
N VAL A 87 -12.66 6.35 11.03
CA VAL A 87 -11.38 5.81 11.50
C VAL A 87 -10.20 6.58 10.91
N LEU A 88 -10.19 6.84 9.60
CA LEU A 88 -9.15 7.63 8.95
C LEU A 88 -9.14 9.09 9.44
N THR A 89 -10.32 9.68 9.66
CA THR A 89 -10.42 11.02 10.25
C THR A 89 -9.81 11.04 11.65
N SER A 90 -10.15 10.08 12.50
CA SER A 90 -9.54 9.93 13.83
C SER A 90 -8.02 9.75 13.76
N LEU A 91 -7.51 8.93 12.83
CA LEU A 91 -6.07 8.73 12.65
C LEU A 91 -5.36 10.06 12.30
N SER A 92 -6.03 10.95 11.57
CA SER A 92 -5.47 12.25 11.17
C SER A 92 -5.50 13.32 12.26
N SER A 93 -6.38 13.22 13.26
CA SER A 93 -6.67 14.33 14.19
C SER A 93 -6.52 14.00 15.68
N VAL A 94 -6.58 12.73 16.07
CA VAL A 94 -6.52 12.34 17.49
C VAL A 94 -5.17 12.72 18.09
N ARG A 95 -5.18 13.14 19.36
CA ARG A 95 -4.00 13.59 20.09
C ARG A 95 -2.94 12.48 20.17
N ILE A 96 -1.68 12.86 20.07
CA ILE A 96 -0.53 11.99 20.33
C ILE A 96 -0.21 12.07 21.83
N GLU A 97 -0.18 10.91 22.49
CA GLU A 97 0.07 10.79 23.94
C GLU A 97 1.49 10.34 24.27
N ARG A 98 2.15 9.60 23.36
CA ARG A 98 3.53 9.15 23.49
C ARG A 98 4.22 9.12 22.14
N ALA A 99 5.51 9.41 22.11
CA ALA A 99 6.36 9.30 20.94
C ALA A 99 7.68 8.62 21.30
N ASP A 100 8.13 7.68 20.47
CA ASP A 100 9.40 6.98 20.64
C ASP A 100 10.04 6.72 19.27
N VAL A 101 11.30 6.30 19.26
CA VAL A 101 11.91 5.79 18.03
C VAL A 101 11.24 4.47 17.62
N GLY A 102 11.14 4.21 16.31
CA GLY A 102 10.67 2.92 15.84
C GLY A 102 11.57 1.78 16.30
N TYR A 103 10.97 0.67 16.77
CA TYR A 103 11.72 -0.52 17.16
C TYR A 103 12.26 -1.24 15.92
N LYS A 104 13.59 -1.23 15.74
CA LYS A 104 14.31 -1.94 14.68
C LYS A 104 13.90 -1.54 13.24
N GLY A 105 14.83 -1.72 12.31
CA GLY A 105 14.60 -1.41 10.90
C GLY A 105 15.74 -0.59 10.29
N THR A 106 15.66 -0.44 8.98
CA THR A 106 16.69 0.22 8.17
C THR A 106 16.46 1.72 8.04
N GLN A 107 15.20 2.14 7.98
CA GLN A 107 14.79 3.51 7.66
C GLN A 107 14.22 4.26 8.86
N LEU A 108 14.23 5.60 8.77
CA LEU A 108 13.74 6.51 9.82
C LEU A 108 12.22 6.40 9.97
N LYS A 109 11.77 6.08 11.17
CA LYS A 109 10.37 6.08 11.59
C LYS A 109 10.25 6.32 13.10
N ALA A 110 9.13 6.90 13.52
CA ALA A 110 8.77 7.01 14.93
C ALA A 110 7.59 6.10 15.25
N LEU A 111 7.56 5.58 16.47
CA LEU A 111 6.39 4.93 17.05
C LEU A 111 5.62 5.99 17.82
N LEU A 112 4.36 6.23 17.46
CA LEU A 112 3.48 7.10 18.22
C LEU A 112 2.37 6.27 18.87
N VAL A 113 1.88 6.75 20.00
CA VAL A 113 0.67 6.24 20.65
C VAL A 113 -0.35 7.37 20.66
N LEU A 114 -1.48 7.14 20.02
CA LEU A 114 -2.62 8.06 20.01
C LEU A 114 -3.47 7.87 21.26
N ASP A 115 -4.27 8.88 21.58
CA ASP A 115 -5.30 8.78 22.62
C ASP A 115 -6.19 7.54 22.39
N GLY A 116 -6.51 6.85 23.48
CA GLY A 116 -7.05 5.48 23.47
C GLY A 116 -5.98 4.39 23.32
N GLY A 117 -4.70 4.71 23.43
CA GLY A 117 -3.60 3.73 23.48
C GLY A 117 -3.22 3.09 22.14
N GLN A 118 -3.77 3.56 21.03
CA GLN A 118 -3.53 2.96 19.71
C GLN A 118 -2.13 3.32 19.19
N LYS A 119 -1.36 2.29 18.84
CA LYS A 119 -0.04 2.46 18.22
C LYS A 119 -0.17 2.80 16.75
N VAL A 120 0.71 3.66 16.26
CA VAL A 120 0.83 4.01 14.84
C VAL A 120 2.31 4.20 14.49
N VAL A 121 2.67 3.90 13.24
CA VAL A 121 3.99 4.22 12.69
C VAL A 121 3.91 5.59 12.02
N PHE A 122 4.80 6.50 12.39
CA PHE A 122 4.98 7.77 11.71
C PHE A 122 6.22 7.73 10.82
N LYS A 123 6.04 7.91 9.51
CA LYS A 123 7.16 8.12 8.56
C LYS A 123 7.17 9.58 8.14
N PRO A 124 8.23 10.35 8.48
CA PRO A 124 8.30 11.77 8.15
C PRO A 124 8.58 11.96 6.66
N LYS A 125 8.15 13.10 6.11
CA LYS A 125 8.54 13.53 4.77
C LYS A 125 10.06 13.67 4.67
N ARG A 126 10.62 13.11 3.60
CA ARG A 126 12.06 13.17 3.28
C ARG A 126 12.38 13.91 1.99
N TYR A 127 11.43 13.97 1.05
CA TYR A 127 11.60 14.58 -0.26
C TYR A 127 10.44 15.51 -0.62
N SER A 128 10.68 16.42 -1.57
CA SER A 128 9.60 17.13 -2.27
C SER A 128 8.81 16.15 -3.15
N ARG A 129 7.61 16.54 -3.59
CA ARG A 129 6.75 15.67 -4.40
C ARG A 129 7.31 15.35 -5.78
N ASP A 130 8.06 16.30 -6.35
CA ASP A 130 8.64 16.17 -7.69
C ASP A 130 10.04 15.55 -7.68
N TYR A 131 10.54 15.15 -6.51
CA TYR A 131 11.85 14.53 -6.39
C TYR A 131 11.87 13.16 -7.05
N VAL A 132 12.88 12.93 -7.90
CA VAL A 132 13.13 11.65 -8.55
C VAL A 132 14.28 10.96 -7.82
N VAL A 133 14.04 9.73 -7.35
CA VAL A 133 15.11 8.89 -6.78
C VAL A 133 15.92 8.29 -7.92
N GLU A 134 17.21 8.58 -7.93
CA GLU A 134 18.16 8.05 -8.91
C GLU A 134 19.00 6.90 -8.32
N GLY A 135 19.66 6.14 -9.20
CA GLY A 135 20.56 5.05 -8.81
C GLY A 135 19.85 3.69 -8.81
N GLU A 136 20.21 2.86 -7.84
CA GLU A 136 19.67 1.50 -7.71
C GLU A 136 18.15 1.51 -7.47
N PRO A 137 17.40 0.49 -7.92
CA PRO A 137 15.93 0.43 -7.75
C PRO A 137 15.43 0.48 -6.29
N TYR A 138 16.30 0.24 -5.31
CA TYR A 138 15.99 0.27 -3.87
C TYR A 138 16.63 1.46 -3.13
N ALA A 139 17.17 2.44 -3.86
CA ALA A 139 17.86 3.60 -3.31
C ALA A 139 16.94 4.56 -2.55
N GLY A 140 17.54 5.57 -1.92
CA GLY A 140 16.84 6.66 -1.26
C GLY A 140 16.19 6.31 0.08
N TYR A 141 15.50 7.30 0.64
CA TYR A 141 14.72 7.16 1.87
C TYR A 141 13.28 6.70 1.61
N ASP A 142 12.64 6.17 2.64
CA ASP A 142 11.20 5.96 2.65
C ASP A 142 10.44 7.26 2.36
N ARG A 143 9.44 7.17 1.48
CA ARG A 143 8.56 8.27 1.06
C ARG A 143 7.19 8.12 1.73
N HIS A 144 6.85 9.03 2.62
CA HIS A 144 5.58 8.99 3.37
C HIS A 144 4.35 9.02 2.46
N ASN A 145 4.41 9.75 1.34
CA ASN A 145 3.33 9.80 0.36
C ASN A 145 3.15 8.47 -0.39
N ALA A 146 4.20 7.66 -0.52
CA ALA A 146 4.10 6.33 -1.12
C ALA A 146 3.29 5.38 -0.22
N GLU A 147 3.46 5.42 1.11
CA GLU A 147 2.62 4.64 2.04
C GLU A 147 1.13 5.00 1.91
N VAL A 148 0.82 6.31 1.84
CA VAL A 148 -0.56 6.79 1.68
C VAL A 148 -1.13 6.32 0.34
N ALA A 149 -0.40 6.51 -0.76
CA ALA A 149 -0.83 6.12 -2.09
C ALA A 149 -1.02 4.59 -2.22
N ALA A 150 -0.10 3.82 -1.64
CA ALA A 150 -0.15 2.36 -1.63
C ALA A 150 -1.41 1.83 -0.93
N PHE A 151 -1.76 2.37 0.24
CA PHE A 151 -3.02 2.02 0.92
C PHE A 151 -4.25 2.30 0.04
N HIS A 152 -4.29 3.46 -0.63
CA HIS A 152 -5.41 3.78 -1.50
C HIS A 152 -5.45 2.93 -2.77
N LEU A 153 -4.30 2.58 -3.35
CA LEU A 153 -4.23 1.66 -4.49
C LEU A 153 -4.66 0.25 -4.11
N ASP A 154 -4.27 -0.24 -2.92
CA ASP A 154 -4.71 -1.52 -2.36
C ASP A 154 -6.25 -1.59 -2.26
N ARG A 155 -6.89 -0.48 -1.85
CA ARG A 155 -8.36 -0.34 -1.86
C ARG A 155 -8.93 -0.40 -3.27
N ILE A 156 -8.36 0.37 -4.20
CA ILE A 156 -8.83 0.47 -5.59
C ILE A 156 -8.76 -0.88 -6.31
N LEU A 157 -7.68 -1.64 -6.08
CA LEU A 157 -7.48 -2.96 -6.67
C LEU A 157 -8.28 -4.06 -5.95
N GLY A 158 -8.96 -3.74 -4.85
CA GLY A 158 -9.75 -4.69 -4.08
C GLY A 158 -8.91 -5.75 -3.35
N PHE A 159 -7.62 -5.49 -3.13
CA PHE A 159 -6.72 -6.40 -2.44
C PHE A 159 -7.00 -6.44 -0.94
N ARG A 160 -7.17 -5.26 -0.32
CA ARG A 160 -7.47 -5.08 1.11
C ARG A 160 -6.46 -5.74 2.03
N ARG A 161 -5.17 -5.63 1.70
CA ARG A 161 -4.06 -6.27 2.41
C ARG A 161 -3.11 -5.27 3.07
N ALA A 162 -3.28 -3.97 2.79
CA ALA A 162 -2.49 -2.92 3.42
C ALA A 162 -3.14 -2.43 4.72
N PRO A 163 -2.36 -2.08 5.76
CA PRO A 163 -2.88 -1.34 6.91
C PRO A 163 -3.42 0.03 6.49
N LEU A 164 -4.28 0.61 7.33
CA LEU A 164 -4.82 1.95 7.10
C LEU A 164 -3.72 3.00 7.21
N VAL A 165 -3.65 3.90 6.24
CA VAL A 165 -2.65 4.99 6.20
C VAL A 165 -3.31 6.33 5.90
N VAL A 166 -2.91 7.37 6.63
CA VAL A 166 -3.28 8.78 6.34
C VAL A 166 -2.05 9.68 6.32
N GLY A 167 -2.14 10.80 5.60
CA GLY A 167 -1.21 11.92 5.78
C GLY A 167 -1.58 12.75 7.01
N ARG A 168 -0.59 13.26 7.74
CA ARG A 168 -0.79 14.17 8.87
C ARG A 168 0.35 15.19 8.96
N TYR A 169 -0.01 16.43 9.29
CA TYR A 169 0.93 17.44 9.77
C TYR A 169 0.99 17.40 11.28
N VAL A 170 2.20 17.32 11.83
CA VAL A 170 2.44 17.24 13.27
C VAL A 170 3.36 18.37 13.69
N ASN A 171 3.00 19.10 14.73
CA ASN A 171 3.86 20.10 15.33
C ASN A 171 4.89 19.45 16.26
N LEU A 172 6.16 19.48 15.91
CA LEU A 172 7.21 18.79 16.67
C LEU A 172 7.39 19.35 18.09
N ARG A 173 7.23 20.66 18.29
CA ARG A 173 7.32 21.29 19.62
C ARG A 173 6.14 20.99 20.52
N THR A 174 4.92 20.98 19.99
CA THR A 174 3.71 20.89 20.84
C THR A 174 3.11 19.50 20.90
N GLU A 175 3.30 18.67 19.87
CA GLU A 175 2.69 17.33 19.79
C GLU A 175 3.69 16.18 19.98
N ILE A 176 4.98 16.37 19.68
CA ILE A 176 5.98 15.28 19.78
C ILE A 176 6.91 15.44 20.98
N LYS A 177 7.72 16.50 21.03
CA LYS A 177 8.73 16.69 22.10
C LYS A 177 8.17 16.55 23.53
N PRO A 178 6.98 17.06 23.89
CA PRO A 178 6.46 16.96 25.25
C PRO A 178 6.08 15.54 25.69
N VAL A 179 5.90 14.63 24.73
CA VAL A 179 5.47 13.24 24.97
C VAL A 179 6.50 12.23 24.46
N ALA A 180 7.68 12.71 24.06
CA ALA A 180 8.75 11.89 23.50
C ALA A 180 9.58 11.24 24.60
N THR A 181 10.06 10.02 24.35
CA THR A 181 11.08 9.38 25.19
C THR A 181 12.42 10.13 25.10
N ASP A 182 13.27 10.01 26.12
CA ASP A 182 14.65 10.52 26.07
C ASP A 182 15.41 9.99 24.86
N GLN A 183 15.12 8.75 24.45
CA GLN A 183 15.74 8.12 23.30
C GLN A 183 15.45 8.86 21.99
N LEU A 184 14.21 9.34 21.80
CA LEU A 184 13.82 10.14 20.65
C LEU A 184 14.30 11.60 20.82
N LEU A 185 14.13 12.18 22.01
CA LEU A 185 14.54 13.56 22.33
C LEU A 185 16.02 13.82 22.03
N ASN A 186 16.89 12.88 22.38
CA ASN A 186 18.33 12.96 22.14
C ASN A 186 18.73 12.93 20.65
N THR A 187 17.77 12.74 19.73
CA THR A 187 18.00 12.77 18.28
C THR A 187 17.51 14.04 17.61
N PHE A 188 16.91 14.96 18.36
CA PHE A 188 16.48 16.25 17.84
C PHE A 188 17.65 17.21 17.67
N LEU A 189 17.61 17.96 16.59
CA LEU A 189 18.57 19.01 16.27
C LEU A 189 17.89 20.13 15.49
N MET A 190 18.58 21.26 15.36
CA MET A 190 18.13 22.38 14.53
C MET A 190 18.96 22.44 13.25
N GLN A 191 18.30 22.60 12.10
CA GLN A 191 18.95 23.00 10.85
C GLN A 191 18.37 24.33 10.39
N GLY A 192 19.14 25.41 10.57
CA GLY A 192 18.62 26.77 10.42
C GLY A 192 17.45 27.02 11.38
N ASN A 193 16.28 27.37 10.82
CA ASN A 193 15.06 27.62 11.59
C ASN A 193 14.15 26.38 11.73
N ASN A 194 14.59 25.22 11.23
CA ASN A 194 13.78 24.01 11.22
C ASN A 194 14.15 23.07 12.36
N THR A 195 13.13 22.58 13.06
CA THR A 195 13.27 21.46 14.00
C THR A 195 13.37 20.16 13.20
N CYS A 196 14.41 19.37 13.47
CA CYS A 196 14.68 18.11 12.80
C CYS A 196 14.91 16.98 13.80
N PHE A 197 14.78 15.73 13.36
CA PHE A 197 15.27 14.58 14.10
C PHE A 197 15.79 13.50 13.15
N TYR A 198 16.81 12.75 13.58
CA TYR A 198 17.36 11.64 12.80
C TYR A 198 16.98 10.26 13.37
N GLY A 199 16.36 10.19 14.55
CA GLY A 199 15.88 8.96 15.16
C GLY A 199 16.96 7.90 15.39
N LYS A 200 16.55 6.63 15.53
CA LYS A 200 17.46 5.49 15.68
C LYS A 200 17.02 4.33 14.79
N CYS A 201 17.85 4.01 13.81
CA CYS A 201 17.69 2.91 12.86
C CYS A 201 19.06 2.58 12.22
N TYR A 202 19.16 1.51 11.42
CA TYR A 202 20.45 1.07 10.86
C TYR A 202 21.14 2.16 10.01
N TYR A 203 20.39 2.87 9.18
CA TYR A 203 20.90 3.97 8.33
C TYR A 203 20.69 5.36 8.92
N CYS A 204 20.16 5.50 10.12
CA CYS A 204 19.92 6.81 10.73
C CYS A 204 21.23 7.46 11.15
N ARG A 205 21.46 8.70 10.72
CA ARG A 205 22.66 9.50 11.01
C ARG A 205 22.26 10.95 11.28
N GLU A 206 23.00 11.63 12.16
CA GLU A 206 22.79 13.05 12.46
C GLU A 206 22.92 13.95 11.23
N THR A 207 23.70 13.52 10.23
CA THR A 207 23.89 14.19 8.94
C THR A 207 22.70 14.05 7.98
N GLU A 208 21.77 13.13 8.25
CA GLU A 208 20.64 12.82 7.37
C GLU A 208 19.28 12.87 8.10
N PRO A 209 18.95 13.96 8.83
CA PRO A 209 17.72 14.02 9.59
C PRO A 209 16.50 14.22 8.67
N ALA A 210 15.30 14.01 9.23
CA ALA A 210 14.07 14.56 8.67
C ALA A 210 13.80 15.92 9.34
N CYS A 211 13.50 16.94 8.54
CA CYS A 211 13.26 18.30 9.02
C CYS A 211 11.82 18.74 8.76
N ALA A 212 11.25 19.45 9.75
CA ALA A 212 10.01 20.17 9.61
C ALA A 212 10.19 21.45 8.78
N GLU A 213 9.10 22.07 8.36
CA GLU A 213 9.07 23.48 7.98
C GLU A 213 8.78 24.31 9.24
N GLY A 214 9.82 24.94 9.79
CA GLY A 214 9.81 25.47 11.14
C GLY A 214 9.60 24.35 12.17
N GLU A 215 8.39 24.25 12.68
CA GLU A 215 7.96 23.23 13.66
C GLU A 215 7.00 22.20 13.06
N MET A 216 6.44 22.47 11.87
CA MET A 216 5.40 21.64 11.26
C MET A 216 6.02 20.58 10.36
N MET A 217 5.87 19.31 10.75
CA MET A 217 6.35 18.19 9.98
C MET A 217 5.20 17.44 9.31
N GLU A 218 5.30 17.31 8.00
CA GLU A 218 4.43 16.45 7.21
C GLU A 218 4.92 14.99 7.29
N GLY A 219 4.00 14.02 7.40
CA GLY A 219 4.34 12.60 7.33
C GLY A 219 3.11 11.72 7.13
N SER A 220 3.32 10.41 7.12
CA SER A 220 2.26 9.40 7.08
C SER A 220 2.10 8.74 8.43
N LEU A 221 0.87 8.41 8.80
CA LEU A 221 0.53 7.56 9.93
C LEU A 221 -0.05 6.25 9.42
N THR A 222 0.61 5.15 9.76
CA THR A 222 0.14 3.79 9.49
C THR A 222 -0.39 3.17 10.76
N LEU A 223 -1.65 2.72 10.75
CA LEU A 223 -2.28 2.07 11.89
C LEU A 223 -1.59 0.73 12.20
N TRP A 224 -1.20 0.53 13.46
CA TRP A 224 -0.61 -0.74 13.89
C TRP A 224 -1.67 -1.85 13.89
N LEU A 225 -1.34 -3.01 13.32
CA LEU A 225 -2.22 -4.19 13.33
C LEU A 225 -2.38 -4.71 14.76
N PRO A 226 -3.56 -5.25 15.12
CA PRO A 226 -3.83 -5.66 16.50
C PRO A 226 -2.98 -6.87 16.92
N ASP A 227 -2.62 -6.92 18.21
CA ASP A 227 -1.69 -7.93 18.75
C ASP A 227 -2.20 -9.37 18.63
N VAL A 228 -3.52 -9.58 18.47
CA VAL A 228 -4.13 -10.90 18.22
C VAL A 228 -3.77 -11.48 16.85
N TRP A 229 -3.23 -10.66 15.95
CA TRP A 229 -2.79 -11.03 14.61
C TRP A 229 -1.26 -10.89 14.47
N PRO A 230 -0.46 -11.72 15.17
CA PRO A 230 0.99 -11.63 15.13
C PRO A 230 1.54 -11.93 13.73
N LEU A 231 2.56 -11.18 13.33
CA LEU A 231 3.16 -11.29 12.00
C LEU A 231 4.31 -12.31 11.96
N GLN A 232 4.34 -13.12 10.92
CA GLN A 232 5.44 -13.99 10.54
C GLN A 232 6.17 -13.39 9.35
N LYS A 233 7.50 -13.25 9.47
CA LYS A 233 8.34 -12.76 8.39
C LYS A 233 8.86 -13.91 7.53
N HIS A 234 8.73 -13.77 6.22
CA HIS A 234 9.19 -14.73 5.22
C HIS A 234 10.18 -14.08 4.27
N ARG A 235 11.15 -14.84 3.77
CA ARG A 235 12.03 -14.38 2.69
C ARG A 235 11.29 -14.45 1.37
N HIS A 236 11.32 -13.36 0.60
CA HIS A 236 10.69 -13.33 -0.71
C HIS A 236 11.47 -14.22 -1.70
N PRO A 237 10.81 -15.14 -2.46
CA PRO A 237 11.50 -16.02 -3.40
C PRO A 237 12.17 -15.25 -4.53
N TRP A 238 11.58 -14.12 -4.95
CA TRP A 238 12.18 -13.17 -5.90
C TRP A 238 12.94 -12.02 -5.21
N GLY A 239 13.46 -12.21 -4.00
CA GLY A 239 14.28 -11.20 -3.33
C GLY A 239 15.58 -10.93 -4.11
N ARG A 240 15.99 -9.66 -4.20
CA ARG A 240 17.26 -9.23 -4.79
C ARG A 240 18.45 -9.65 -3.92
N THR A 241 19.65 -9.60 -4.50
CA THR A 241 20.90 -9.90 -3.77
C THR A 241 21.42 -8.72 -2.95
N TYR A 242 21.05 -7.49 -3.32
CA TYR A 242 21.57 -6.23 -2.77
C TYR A 242 23.10 -6.14 -2.81
N ARG A 243 23.70 -6.77 -3.82
CA ARG A 243 25.14 -6.81 -4.03
C ARG A 243 25.43 -6.48 -5.48
N GLU A 244 26.22 -5.43 -5.68
CA GLU A 244 26.69 -5.02 -7.00
C GLU A 244 27.38 -6.20 -7.72
N GLY A 245 27.08 -6.37 -9.00
CA GLY A 245 27.65 -7.43 -9.84
C GLY A 245 27.16 -8.86 -9.52
N LYS A 246 26.23 -9.05 -8.58
CA LYS A 246 25.70 -10.38 -8.23
C LYS A 246 24.23 -10.50 -8.59
N LEU A 247 23.93 -11.26 -9.65
CA LEU A 247 22.57 -11.61 -10.02
C LEU A 247 21.95 -12.63 -9.05
N ALA A 248 20.68 -12.45 -8.72
CA ALA A 248 19.85 -13.46 -8.10
C ALA A 248 19.51 -14.56 -9.12
N ARG A 249 19.19 -15.76 -8.64
CA ARG A 249 18.91 -16.90 -9.53
C ARG A 249 17.75 -16.61 -10.49
N TRP A 250 16.71 -15.94 -10.01
CA TRP A 250 15.53 -15.60 -10.81
C TRP A 250 15.82 -14.61 -11.95
N GLU A 251 16.98 -13.92 -11.93
CA GLU A 251 17.36 -12.97 -12.99
C GLU A 251 17.93 -13.66 -14.24
N TYR A 252 18.37 -14.92 -14.14
CA TYR A 252 18.98 -15.65 -15.28
C TYR A 252 18.39 -17.06 -15.51
N ASP A 253 17.64 -17.61 -14.57
CA ASP A 253 16.96 -18.91 -14.71
C ASP A 253 15.50 -18.70 -15.14
N GLU A 254 15.23 -18.81 -16.44
CA GLU A 254 13.86 -18.68 -16.99
C GLU A 254 12.89 -19.73 -16.42
N SER A 255 13.40 -20.83 -15.88
CA SER A 255 12.62 -21.90 -15.26
C SER A 255 12.50 -21.76 -13.73
N TYR A 256 12.96 -20.65 -13.15
CA TYR A 256 13.02 -20.45 -11.70
C TYR A 256 11.68 -20.69 -10.99
N CYS A 257 10.57 -20.25 -11.59
CA CYS A 257 9.22 -20.45 -11.05
C CYS A 257 8.86 -21.94 -10.88
N GLU A 258 9.33 -22.82 -11.78
CA GLU A 258 9.09 -24.27 -11.69
C GLU A 258 9.81 -24.91 -10.49
N ALA A 259 10.92 -24.34 -10.04
CA ALA A 259 11.55 -24.71 -8.78
C ALA A 259 10.76 -24.18 -7.58
N VAL A 260 10.29 -22.94 -7.63
CA VAL A 260 9.50 -22.31 -6.55
C VAL A 260 8.20 -23.08 -6.29
N LYS A 261 7.47 -23.47 -7.34
CA LYS A 261 6.23 -24.27 -7.24
C LYS A 261 6.38 -25.62 -6.52
N LYS A 262 7.61 -26.08 -6.27
CA LYS A 262 7.89 -27.36 -5.60
C LYS A 262 8.43 -27.18 -4.18
N MET A 263 8.56 -25.94 -3.71
CA MET A 263 9.11 -25.61 -2.40
C MET A 263 8.00 -25.13 -1.45
N PRO A 264 7.88 -25.69 -0.24
CA PRO A 264 7.05 -25.11 0.80
C PRO A 264 7.46 -23.67 1.12
N PRO A 265 6.50 -22.75 1.39
CA PRO A 265 5.04 -22.94 1.38
C PRO A 265 4.36 -22.65 0.02
N TYR A 266 5.12 -22.62 -1.09
CA TYR A 266 4.61 -22.22 -2.42
C TYR A 266 4.07 -23.39 -3.25
N ASP A 267 4.24 -24.62 -2.77
CA ASP A 267 3.81 -25.86 -3.40
C ASP A 267 2.34 -26.23 -3.11
N ALA A 268 1.70 -25.51 -2.18
CA ALA A 268 0.29 -25.68 -1.83
C ALA A 268 -0.36 -24.36 -1.38
N GLY A 269 -1.69 -24.34 -1.34
CA GLY A 269 -2.46 -23.22 -0.82
C GLY A 269 -2.38 -21.94 -1.68
N PRO A 270 -2.73 -20.78 -1.10
CA PRO A 270 -2.84 -19.52 -1.84
C PRO A 270 -1.50 -18.79 -2.01
N ARG A 271 -0.43 -19.22 -1.32
CA ARG A 271 0.76 -18.40 -1.09
C ARG A 271 1.46 -17.93 -2.37
N LEU A 272 1.60 -18.80 -3.38
CA LEU A 272 2.21 -18.40 -4.65
C LEU A 272 1.35 -17.37 -5.40
N MET A 273 0.02 -17.49 -5.35
CA MET A 273 -0.88 -16.51 -5.95
C MET A 273 -0.84 -15.18 -5.21
N ASP A 274 -0.73 -15.21 -3.88
CA ASP A 274 -0.57 -14.00 -3.07
C ASP A 274 0.74 -13.27 -3.39
N VAL A 275 1.81 -14.00 -3.68
CA VAL A 275 3.08 -13.42 -4.20
C VAL A 275 2.88 -12.77 -5.56
N ILE A 276 2.10 -13.38 -6.47
CA ILE A 276 1.82 -12.81 -7.80
C ILE A 276 1.02 -11.51 -7.68
N ASP A 277 -0.06 -11.50 -6.89
CA ASP A 277 -0.85 -10.30 -6.62
C ASP A 277 0.02 -9.17 -6.05
N THR A 278 0.89 -9.52 -5.10
CA THR A 278 1.83 -8.57 -4.47
C THR A 278 2.85 -8.05 -5.48
N ALA A 279 3.35 -8.88 -6.39
CA ALA A 279 4.27 -8.45 -7.45
C ALA A 279 3.59 -7.51 -8.45
N ILE A 280 2.32 -7.74 -8.79
CA ILE A 280 1.51 -6.81 -9.60
C ILE A 280 1.37 -5.47 -8.89
N PHE A 281 1.03 -5.49 -7.60
CA PHE A 281 0.92 -4.28 -6.77
C PHE A 281 2.25 -3.50 -6.73
N ASP A 282 3.35 -4.19 -6.41
CA ASP A 282 4.68 -3.60 -6.32
C ASP A 282 5.14 -3.01 -7.65
N TYR A 283 4.86 -3.69 -8.76
CA TYR A 283 5.16 -3.17 -10.10
C TYR A 283 4.43 -1.86 -10.39
N LEU A 284 3.14 -1.75 -10.02
CA LEU A 284 2.35 -0.54 -10.24
C LEU A 284 2.85 0.67 -9.44
N ILE A 285 3.35 0.45 -8.22
CA ILE A 285 3.91 1.52 -7.38
C ILE A 285 5.41 1.73 -7.57
N GLY A 286 6.08 0.87 -8.35
CA GLY A 286 7.53 0.91 -8.56
C GLY A 286 8.35 0.43 -7.36
N ASN A 287 7.76 -0.34 -6.44
CA ASN A 287 8.46 -0.85 -5.26
C ASN A 287 9.34 -2.06 -5.63
N ALA A 288 10.63 -1.82 -5.79
CA ALA A 288 11.60 -2.87 -6.11
C ALA A 288 12.31 -3.46 -4.88
N ASP A 289 11.86 -3.14 -3.66
CA ASP A 289 12.55 -3.45 -2.39
C ASP A 289 11.84 -4.52 -1.54
N ARG A 290 10.85 -5.24 -2.07
CA ARG A 290 10.15 -6.34 -1.35
C ARG A 290 10.97 -7.63 -1.29
N HIS A 291 12.02 -7.61 -0.49
CA HIS A 291 12.89 -8.75 -0.19
C HIS A 291 12.39 -9.70 0.90
N HIS A 292 11.47 -9.22 1.72
CA HIS A 292 10.71 -10.02 2.67
C HIS A 292 9.24 -9.64 2.55
N TYR A 293 8.39 -10.53 3.03
CA TYR A 293 6.98 -10.26 3.19
C TYR A 293 6.51 -10.83 4.53
N GLU A 294 5.40 -10.29 5.03
CA GLU A 294 4.77 -10.73 6.25
C GLU A 294 3.44 -11.44 5.96
N SER A 295 3.10 -12.42 6.79
CA SER A 295 1.77 -13.02 6.87
C SER A 295 1.37 -13.12 8.34
N PHE A 296 0.11 -13.42 8.66
CA PHE A 296 -0.25 -13.79 10.03
C PHE A 296 0.33 -15.17 10.39
N GLN A 297 0.68 -15.36 11.67
CA GLN A 297 1.15 -16.63 12.21
C GLN A 297 -0.02 -17.61 12.42
N ASP A 298 0.31 -18.90 12.54
CA ASP A 298 -0.55 -19.97 13.07
C ASP A 298 -1.92 -20.20 12.41
N ASP A 299 -2.09 -19.79 11.15
CA ASP A 299 -3.36 -19.92 10.43
C ASP A 299 -3.42 -21.09 9.43
N GLY A 300 -2.48 -22.04 9.56
CA GLY A 300 -2.42 -23.21 8.68
C GLY A 300 -1.98 -22.89 7.25
N GLY A 301 -1.38 -21.72 7.01
CA GLY A 301 -0.90 -21.30 5.68
C GLY A 301 -1.99 -20.67 4.80
N ALA A 302 -3.14 -20.33 5.38
CA ALA A 302 -4.20 -19.61 4.70
C ALA A 302 -3.89 -18.11 4.54
N SER A 303 -2.92 -17.59 5.31
CA SER A 303 -2.76 -16.15 5.48
C SER A 303 -2.21 -15.53 4.22
N MET A 304 -2.86 -14.43 3.83
CA MET A 304 -2.39 -13.59 2.75
C MET A 304 -1.03 -12.94 3.06
N LEU A 305 -0.38 -12.46 2.02
CA LEU A 305 0.69 -11.48 2.16
C LEU A 305 0.10 -10.15 2.62
N ILE A 306 0.60 -9.63 3.74
CA ILE A 306 0.26 -8.29 4.22
C ILE A 306 1.14 -7.29 3.48
N LEU A 307 0.54 -6.26 2.88
CA LEU A 307 1.25 -5.21 2.15
C LEU A 307 1.80 -4.18 3.14
N LEU A 308 2.85 -4.55 3.87
CA LEU A 308 3.59 -3.66 4.78
C LEU A 308 4.78 -2.99 4.08
N ASP A 309 5.19 -1.85 4.65
CA ASP A 309 6.37 -1.06 4.27
C ASP A 309 6.43 -0.74 2.76
N ASN A 310 5.43 -0.01 2.25
CA ASN A 310 5.30 0.33 0.82
C ASN A 310 5.90 1.71 0.48
N ALA A 311 6.83 2.20 1.30
CA ALA A 311 7.39 3.54 1.19
C ALA A 311 8.50 3.67 0.13
N LYS A 312 8.86 2.58 -0.56
CA LYS A 312 10.03 2.46 -1.43
C LYS A 312 9.72 2.55 -2.90
#